data_AF-A0A7C9RY17-F1
#
_entry.id   AF-A0A7C9RY17-F1
#
_cell.length_a   1.000
_cell.length_b   1.000
_cell.length_c   1.000
_cell.angle_alpha   90.00
_cell.angle_beta   90.00
_cell.angle_gamma   90.00
#
_symmetry.space_group_name_H-M   'P 1'
#
loop_
_entity.id
_entity.type
_entity.pdbx_description
1 polymer ?
#
loop_
_entity_poly.entity_id
_entity_poly.type
_entity_poly.pdbx_seq_one_letter_code
_entity_poly.pdbx_strand_id
1 'polypeptide(L)'
;MTLDLLLAAGTLALKVIFYGTLGFYLTTLGNPGALRQSVLTVGALDRWPSTALFRWRTGVRHPYSLPDPWTAPDRDGYVVVVYNHKTGEEDEVPGVLHLAKYCPTYPMWPKKRAQTKARMLRTARITLLVRVFFFVVFFLGAFAALTWLTFTHDWRWSIALGVLAVHQLAFYRANTYFVWLKWWLLLVIGIGTWVYQRGEPFETSAICVVGVVLTLAILGQWHMATSPSFERMRNMEHGPFDPRRQRKPW
;
A
#
# COMPACT_ATOMS: atom_id res chain seq x y z
N MET A 1 -33.96 7.87 24.36
CA MET A 1 -32.58 7.82 23.82
C MET A 1 -32.11 9.26 23.67
N THR A 2 -31.12 9.69 24.44
CA THR A 2 -30.73 11.10 24.53
C THR A 2 -29.80 11.49 23.37
N LEU A 3 -30.01 12.68 22.80
CA LEU A 3 -29.20 13.24 21.70
C LEU A 3 -27.69 13.24 22.04
N ASP A 4 -27.36 13.47 23.31
CA ASP A 4 -25.98 13.49 23.80
C ASP A 4 -25.26 12.15 23.64
N LEU A 5 -25.97 11.04 23.82
CA LEU A 5 -25.40 9.70 23.65
C LEU A 5 -25.07 9.43 22.16
N LEU A 6 -25.91 9.92 21.25
CA LEU A 6 -25.66 9.81 19.80
C LEU A 6 -24.48 10.67 19.37
N LEU A 7 -24.34 11.88 19.91
CA LEU A 7 -23.21 12.77 19.62
C LEU A 7 -21.90 12.21 20.20
N ALA A 8 -21.93 11.64 21.40
CA ALA A 8 -20.78 10.96 22.00
C ALA A 8 -20.37 9.72 21.20
N ALA A 9 -21.33 8.91 20.74
CA ALA A 9 -21.06 7.76 19.87
C ALA A 9 -20.46 8.18 18.52
N GLY A 10 -21.05 9.21 17.89
CA GLY A 10 -20.58 9.73 16.60
C GLY A 10 -19.17 10.30 16.67
N THR A 11 -18.87 11.09 17.71
CA THR A 11 -17.53 11.67 17.91
C THR A 11 -16.48 10.60 18.22
N LEU A 12 -16.81 9.59 19.02
CA LEU A 12 -15.89 8.49 19.32
C LEU A 12 -15.64 7.62 18.08
N ALA A 13 -16.68 7.29 17.32
CA ALA A 13 -16.55 6.57 16.06
C ALA A 13 -15.66 7.34 15.08
N LEU A 14 -15.85 8.66 14.94
CA LEU A 14 -15.01 9.49 14.08
C LEU A 14 -13.53 9.46 14.51
N LYS A 15 -13.25 9.55 15.81
CA LYS A 15 -11.88 9.45 16.34
C LYS A 15 -11.27 8.07 16.07
N VAL A 16 -11.99 6.99 16.35
CA VAL A 16 -11.53 5.62 16.11
C VAL A 16 -11.25 5.39 14.62
N ILE A 17 -12.13 5.88 13.75
CA ILE A 17 -11.95 5.83 12.30
C ILE A 17 -10.70 6.63 11.91
N PHE A 18 -10.59 7.89 12.33
CA PHE A 18 -9.50 8.76 11.90
C PHE A 18 -8.15 8.25 12.40
N TYR A 19 -8.01 7.97 13.70
CA TYR A 19 -6.76 7.47 14.27
C TYR A 19 -6.46 6.04 13.84
N GLY A 20 -7.49 5.18 13.71
CA GLY A 20 -7.32 3.83 13.22
C GLY A 20 -6.85 3.81 11.76
N THR A 21 -7.54 4.50 10.85
CA THR A 21 -7.16 4.56 9.43
C THR A 21 -5.80 5.21 9.23
N LEU A 22 -5.51 6.30 9.93
CA LEU A 22 -4.19 6.93 9.90
C LEU A 22 -3.11 5.99 10.45
N GLY A 23 -3.35 5.33 11.58
CA GLY A 23 -2.42 4.35 12.17
C GLY A 23 -2.15 3.18 11.22
N PHE A 24 -3.19 2.60 10.62
CA PHE A 24 -3.05 1.56 9.59
C PHE A 24 -2.26 2.05 8.39
N TYR A 25 -2.52 3.26 7.92
CA TYR A 25 -1.79 3.85 6.80
C TYR A 25 -0.30 4.00 7.12
N LEU A 26 0.04 4.62 8.26
CA LEU A 26 1.42 4.85 8.68
C LEU A 26 2.18 3.52 8.90
N THR A 27 1.51 2.51 9.46
CA THR A 27 2.07 1.15 9.61
C THR A 27 2.36 0.51 8.25
N THR A 28 1.46 0.72 7.29
CA THR A 28 1.60 0.19 5.92
C THR A 28 2.74 0.86 5.14
N LEU A 29 3.01 2.15 5.40
CA LEU A 29 4.20 2.83 4.84
C LEU A 29 5.51 2.20 5.31
N GLY A 30 5.52 1.68 6.54
CA GLY A 30 6.64 0.96 7.13
C GLY A 30 6.71 -0.51 6.74
N ASN A 31 5.81 -1.05 5.91
CA ASN A 31 5.74 -2.48 5.66
C ASN A 31 7.08 -3.07 5.13
N PRO A 32 7.51 -4.26 5.60
CA PRO A 32 8.75 -4.91 5.15
C PRO A 32 8.90 -5.04 3.63
N GLY A 33 7.79 -5.30 2.92
CA GLY A 33 7.78 -5.38 1.46
C GLY A 33 8.13 -4.03 0.80
N ALA A 34 7.57 -2.94 1.33
CA ALA A 34 7.89 -1.59 0.86
C ALA A 34 9.34 -1.22 1.20
N LEU A 35 9.83 -1.57 2.38
CA LEU A 35 11.22 -1.34 2.76
C LEU A 35 12.19 -2.11 1.83
N ARG A 36 11.94 -3.40 1.60
CA ARG A 36 12.71 -4.24 0.68
C ARG A 36 12.78 -3.64 -0.71
N GLN A 37 11.65 -3.19 -1.27
CA GLN A 37 11.64 -2.53 -2.58
C GLN A 37 12.48 -1.25 -2.60
N SER A 38 12.51 -0.46 -1.52
CA SER A 38 13.35 0.74 -1.45
C SER A 38 14.84 0.41 -1.40
N VAL A 39 15.23 -0.63 -0.64
CA VAL A 39 16.60 -1.13 -0.61
C VAL A 39 17.03 -1.61 -2.00
N LEU A 40 16.20 -2.43 -2.66
CA LEU A 40 16.46 -2.91 -4.02
C LEU A 40 16.58 -1.75 -5.01
N THR A 41 15.72 -0.73 -4.90
CA THR A 41 15.79 0.45 -5.76
C THR A 41 17.09 1.23 -5.57
N VAL A 42 17.52 1.47 -4.32
CA VAL A 42 18.79 2.16 -4.04
C VAL A 42 19.96 1.34 -4.60
N GLY A 43 19.99 0.02 -4.35
CA GLY A 43 21.03 -0.86 -4.86
C GLY A 43 21.06 -0.94 -6.39
N ALA A 44 19.90 -0.97 -7.05
CA ALA A 44 19.80 -0.94 -8.50
C ALA A 44 20.30 0.39 -9.08
N LEU A 45 19.92 1.53 -8.48
CA LEU A 45 20.40 2.85 -8.88
C LEU A 45 21.91 3.00 -8.73
N ASP A 46 22.49 2.44 -7.67
CA ASP A 46 23.91 2.60 -7.37
C ASP A 46 24.83 1.90 -8.40
N ARG A 47 24.35 0.81 -9.00
CA ARG A 47 25.06 0.01 -10.03
C ARG A 47 25.21 0.71 -11.38
N TRP A 48 24.43 1.75 -11.66
CA TRP A 48 24.51 2.48 -12.92
C TRP A 48 25.68 3.48 -12.96
N PRO A 49 26.26 3.79 -14.12
CA PRO A 49 27.32 4.79 -14.22
C PRO A 49 26.79 6.19 -13.86
N SER A 50 27.67 7.09 -13.44
CA SER A 50 27.30 8.46 -13.05
C SER A 50 26.69 9.28 -14.19
N THR A 51 27.01 8.92 -15.44
CA THR A 51 26.47 9.51 -16.68
C THR A 51 25.04 9.06 -17.01
N ALA A 52 24.47 8.11 -16.27
CA ALA A 52 23.14 7.59 -16.54
C ALA A 52 22.05 8.64 -16.30
N LEU A 53 21.13 8.74 -17.28
CA LEU A 53 19.93 9.55 -17.22
C LEU A 53 18.69 8.65 -17.15
N PHE A 54 17.77 8.99 -16.25
CA PHE A 54 16.53 8.23 -16.04
C PHE A 54 15.37 9.00 -16.65
N ARG A 55 14.64 8.36 -17.58
CA ARG A 55 13.46 8.93 -18.25
C ARG A 55 12.25 8.05 -18.00
N TRP A 56 11.12 8.64 -17.60
CA TRP A 56 9.87 7.90 -17.48
C TRP A 56 9.32 7.58 -18.86
N ARG A 57 8.98 6.31 -19.10
CA ARG A 57 8.35 5.86 -20.35
C ARG A 57 7.16 4.96 -20.04
N THR A 58 6.09 5.18 -20.77
CA THR A 58 4.90 4.32 -20.75
C THR A 58 5.09 3.18 -21.75
N GLY A 59 4.68 1.97 -21.38
CA GLY A 59 4.77 0.80 -22.26
C GLY A 59 6.18 0.30 -22.54
N VAL A 60 6.97 0.08 -21.48
CA VAL A 60 8.31 -0.50 -21.61
C VAL A 60 8.21 -2.01 -21.53
N ARG A 61 8.60 -2.70 -22.61
CA ARG A 61 8.73 -4.16 -22.67
C ARG A 61 10.02 -4.60 -22.01
N HIS A 62 9.95 -5.42 -20.96
CA HIS A 62 11.13 -5.84 -20.21
C HIS A 62 11.74 -7.12 -20.83
N PRO A 63 13.06 -7.17 -21.12
CA PRO A 63 13.70 -8.28 -21.84
C PRO A 63 13.74 -9.59 -21.05
N TYR A 64 13.59 -9.53 -19.73
CA TYR A 64 13.45 -10.70 -18.85
C TYR A 64 12.01 -11.02 -18.48
N SER A 65 11.02 -10.39 -19.14
CA SER A 65 9.65 -10.91 -19.07
C SER A 65 9.62 -12.15 -19.95
N LEU A 66 9.38 -13.31 -19.35
CA LEU A 66 8.92 -14.46 -20.13
C LEU A 66 7.74 -13.98 -21.01
N PRO A 67 7.62 -14.45 -22.27
CA PRO A 67 6.42 -14.22 -23.07
C PRO A 67 5.28 -15.01 -22.44
N ASP A 68 4.76 -14.48 -21.34
CA ASP A 68 3.57 -14.98 -20.70
C ASP A 68 2.39 -14.22 -21.34
N PRO A 69 1.47 -14.90 -22.05
CA PRO A 69 0.25 -14.31 -22.61
C PRO A 69 -0.60 -13.58 -21.56
N TRP A 70 -0.31 -13.83 -20.27
CA TRP A 70 -1.06 -13.35 -19.12
C TRP A 70 -0.43 -12.14 -18.42
N THR A 71 0.78 -11.68 -18.79
CA THR A 71 1.35 -10.42 -18.30
C THR A 71 1.15 -9.27 -19.30
N ALA A 72 0.51 -8.19 -18.85
CA ALA A 72 0.28 -6.99 -19.65
C ALA A 72 1.55 -6.53 -20.42
N PRO A 73 1.48 -6.25 -21.73
CA PRO A 73 2.67 -6.02 -22.56
C PRO A 73 3.49 -4.79 -22.19
N ASP A 74 2.92 -3.90 -21.39
CA ASP A 74 3.35 -2.51 -21.28
C ASP A 74 3.23 -2.05 -19.82
N ARG A 75 4.35 -2.11 -19.08
CA ARG A 75 4.43 -1.48 -17.75
C ARG A 75 5.09 -0.12 -17.89
N ASP A 76 4.50 0.87 -17.24
CA ASP A 76 5.13 2.19 -17.08
C ASP A 76 6.33 2.08 -16.14
N GLY A 77 7.44 2.73 -16.48
CA GLY A 77 8.66 2.67 -15.68
C GLY A 77 9.75 3.64 -16.12
N TYR A 78 10.85 3.70 -15.36
CA TYR A 78 12.02 4.45 -15.79
C TYR A 78 12.91 3.61 -16.70
N VAL A 79 13.21 4.14 -17.88
CA VAL A 79 14.26 3.66 -18.78
C VAL A 79 15.56 4.37 -18.43
N VAL A 80 16.67 3.65 -18.51
CA VAL A 80 18.00 4.21 -18.29
C VAL A 80 18.62 4.51 -19.64
N VAL A 81 19.02 5.76 -19.84
CA VAL A 81 19.74 6.22 -21.02
C VAL A 81 21.20 6.41 -20.61
N VAL A 82 22.10 5.69 -21.26
CA VAL A 82 23.54 5.79 -21.01
C VAL A 82 24.21 6.33 -22.26
N TYR A 83 24.96 7.42 -22.12
CA TYR A 83 25.75 7.96 -23.22
C TYR A 83 26.94 7.04 -23.53
N ASN A 84 27.03 6.58 -24.77
CA ASN A 84 28.11 5.73 -25.23
C ASN A 84 29.20 6.58 -25.93
N HIS A 85 30.30 6.82 -25.21
CA HIS A 85 31.42 7.62 -25.70
C HIS A 85 32.13 7.03 -26.94
N LYS A 86 31.93 5.74 -27.24
CA LYS A 86 32.57 5.08 -28.39
C LYS A 86 31.77 5.25 -29.68
N THR A 87 30.44 5.24 -29.58
CA THR A 87 29.54 5.39 -30.74
C THR A 87 29.01 6.80 -30.90
N GLY A 88 29.09 7.63 -29.85
CA GLY A 88 28.52 8.98 -29.83
C GLY A 88 26.99 8.99 -29.65
N GLU A 89 26.37 7.84 -29.41
CA GLU A 89 24.92 7.67 -29.33
C GLU A 89 24.42 7.48 -27.88
N GLU A 90 23.13 7.73 -27.67
CA GLU A 90 22.42 7.42 -26.42
C GLU A 90 21.89 5.98 -26.49
N ASP A 91 22.47 5.07 -25.72
CA ASP A 91 21.97 3.69 -25.61
C ASP A 91 20.87 3.63 -24.54
N GLU A 92 19.65 3.26 -24.95
CA GLU A 92 18.53 3.00 -24.03
C GLU A 92 18.58 1.57 -23.52
N VAL A 93 18.71 1.40 -22.21
CA VAL A 93 18.61 0.09 -21.55
C VAL A 93 17.21 -0.07 -20.96
N PRO A 94 16.47 -1.15 -21.28
CA PRO A 94 15.11 -1.37 -20.80
C PRO A 94 15.00 -1.30 -19.27
N GLY A 95 13.89 -0.71 -18.81
CA GLY A 95 13.74 -0.18 -17.46
C GLY A 95 13.91 -1.18 -16.33
N VAL A 96 14.91 -0.95 -15.47
CA VAL A 96 15.22 -1.78 -14.30
C VAL A 96 14.33 -1.45 -13.09
N LEU A 97 13.62 -0.32 -13.12
CA LEU A 97 12.82 0.17 -11.99
C LEU A 97 11.33 0.19 -12.34
N HIS A 98 10.63 -0.88 -11.93
CA HIS A 98 9.18 -0.90 -11.87
C HIS A 98 8.72 -0.34 -10.53
N LEU A 99 8.00 0.79 -10.58
CA LEU A 99 7.38 1.36 -9.40
C LEU A 99 5.99 0.75 -9.22
N ALA A 100 5.65 0.43 -7.97
CA ALA A 100 4.30 0.07 -7.61
C ALA A 100 3.37 1.25 -7.95
N LYS A 101 2.47 1.07 -8.91
CA LYS A 101 1.60 2.10 -9.50
C LYS A 101 0.80 2.91 -8.45
N TYR A 102 0.54 2.33 -7.27
CA TYR A 102 -0.25 2.92 -6.20
C TYR A 102 0.46 3.00 -4.86
N CYS A 103 1.77 3.28 -4.87
CA CYS A 103 2.47 3.61 -3.64
C CYS A 103 2.60 5.14 -3.51
N PRO A 104 1.75 5.78 -2.67
CA PRO A 104 1.67 7.24 -2.56
C PRO A 104 2.97 7.87 -2.04
N THR A 105 3.90 7.07 -1.52
CA THR A 105 5.17 7.51 -0.93
C THR A 105 6.37 7.28 -1.82
N TYR A 106 6.23 6.95 -3.11
CA TYR A 106 7.37 6.99 -4.03
C TYR A 106 7.54 8.38 -4.65
N PRO A 107 8.59 9.14 -4.29
CA PRO A 107 8.91 10.42 -4.94
C PRO A 107 9.46 10.29 -6.37
N MET A 108 9.59 9.06 -6.88
CA MET A 108 9.92 8.75 -8.29
C MET A 108 8.66 8.69 -9.17
N TRP A 109 7.59 9.39 -8.83
CA TRP A 109 6.45 9.53 -9.75
C TRP A 109 6.88 10.09 -11.12
N PRO A 110 6.13 9.77 -12.19
CA PRO A 110 6.44 10.18 -13.55
C PRO A 110 6.81 11.67 -13.62
N LYS A 111 8.09 11.95 -13.89
CA LYS A 111 8.54 13.32 -14.16
C LYS A 111 8.73 13.50 -15.64
N LYS A 112 8.21 14.60 -16.18
CA LYS A 112 8.33 14.96 -17.59
C LYS A 112 9.77 15.19 -18.06
N ARG A 113 10.72 15.40 -17.14
CA ARG A 113 12.13 15.69 -17.44
C ARG A 113 13.02 14.53 -17.01
N ALA A 114 14.05 14.27 -17.81
CA ALA A 114 15.12 13.34 -17.47
C ALA A 114 15.74 13.71 -16.11
N GLN A 115 16.08 12.70 -15.31
CA GLN A 115 16.72 12.89 -14.02
C GLN A 115 18.11 12.25 -14.03
N THR A 116 19.08 12.94 -13.47
CA THR A 116 20.43 12.38 -13.28
C THR A 116 20.44 11.30 -12.20
N LYS A 117 21.37 10.34 -12.30
CA LYS A 117 21.61 9.33 -11.24
C LYS A 117 21.67 9.96 -9.85
N ALA A 118 22.44 11.02 -9.66
CA ALA A 118 22.63 11.66 -8.36
C ALA A 118 21.30 12.12 -7.73
N ARG A 119 20.40 12.71 -8.55
CA ARG A 119 19.09 13.17 -8.08
C ARG A 119 18.16 12.01 -7.74
N MET A 120 18.16 10.96 -8.57
CA MET A 120 17.40 9.73 -8.34
C MET A 120 17.85 9.04 -7.06
N LEU A 121 19.16 8.88 -6.88
CA LEU A 121 19.78 8.23 -5.72
C LEU A 121 19.50 8.99 -4.42
N ARG A 122 19.66 10.33 -4.42
CA ARG A 122 19.32 11.16 -3.26
C ARG A 122 17.85 10.98 -2.85
N THR A 123 16.97 11.01 -3.85
CA THR A 123 15.53 10.85 -3.64
C THR A 123 15.19 9.47 -3.09
N ALA A 124 15.75 8.40 -3.67
CA ALA A 124 15.56 7.03 -3.21
C ALA A 124 16.12 6.79 -1.80
N ARG A 125 17.27 7.40 -1.45
CA ARG A 125 17.84 7.33 -0.09
C ARG A 125 16.95 8.02 0.93
N ILE A 126 16.40 9.20 0.61
CA ILE A 126 15.41 9.87 1.49
C ILE A 126 14.19 8.98 1.68
N THR A 127 13.65 8.39 0.61
CA THR A 127 12.52 7.45 0.71
C THR A 127 12.86 6.26 1.59
N LEU A 128 14.04 5.68 1.44
CA LEU A 128 14.50 4.58 2.27
C LEU A 128 14.54 4.98 3.75
N LEU A 129 15.15 6.14 4.08
CA LEU A 129 15.20 6.64 5.46
C LEU A 129 13.81 6.85 6.05
N VAL A 130 12.92 7.49 5.30
CA VAL A 130 11.53 7.70 5.71
C VAL A 130 10.82 6.36 5.95
N ARG A 131 11.03 5.36 5.09
CA ARG A 131 10.46 4.01 5.29
C ARG A 131 11.05 3.26 6.45
N VAL A 132 12.35 3.41 6.73
CA VAL A 132 12.99 2.86 7.93
C VAL A 132 12.36 3.49 9.17
N PHE A 133 12.18 4.81 9.19
CA PHE A 133 11.48 5.50 10.27
C PHE A 133 10.07 4.96 10.46
N PHE A 134 9.28 4.84 9.37
CA PHE A 134 7.94 4.27 9.46
C PHE A 134 7.92 2.81 9.93
N PHE A 135 8.90 2.02 9.49
CA PHE A 135 9.03 0.63 9.92
C PHE A 135 9.33 0.52 11.42
N VAL A 136 10.28 1.30 11.94
CA VAL A 136 10.66 1.24 13.36
C VAL A 136 9.56 1.81 14.25
N VAL A 137 9.08 3.02 13.93
CA VAL A 137 8.18 3.76 14.82
C VAL A 137 6.74 3.28 14.72
N PHE A 138 6.24 2.98 13.52
CA PHE A 138 4.84 2.65 13.32
C PHE A 138 4.61 1.16 13.13
N PHE A 139 5.37 0.49 12.25
CA PHE A 139 5.18 -0.94 12.03
C PHE A 139 5.57 -1.74 13.28
N LEU A 140 6.85 -1.73 13.67
CA LEU A 140 7.30 -2.44 14.87
C LEU A 140 6.66 -1.86 16.13
N GLY A 141 6.56 -0.54 16.23
CA GLY A 141 5.92 0.12 17.36
C GLY A 141 4.46 -0.31 17.56
N ALA A 142 3.64 -0.41 16.51
CA ALA A 142 2.26 -0.84 16.63
C ALA A 142 2.14 -2.32 17.04
N PHE A 143 2.94 -3.20 16.43
CA PHE A 143 2.97 -4.62 16.83
C PHE A 143 3.43 -4.77 18.29
N ALA A 144 4.48 -4.06 18.71
CA ALA A 144 4.97 -4.10 20.08
C ALA A 144 3.94 -3.56 21.07
N ALA A 145 3.33 -2.40 20.78
CA ALA A 145 2.32 -1.78 21.63
C ALA A 145 1.07 -2.65 21.78
N LEU A 146 0.53 -3.20 20.67
CA LEU A 146 -0.63 -4.09 20.72
C LEU A 146 -0.31 -5.41 21.42
N THR A 147 0.89 -5.96 21.22
CA THR A 147 1.35 -7.16 21.95
C THR A 147 1.43 -6.88 23.44
N TRP A 148 2.04 -5.77 23.84
CA TRP A 148 2.12 -5.34 25.22
C TRP A 148 0.73 -5.16 25.85
N LEU A 149 -0.18 -4.45 25.17
CA LEU A 149 -1.56 -4.25 25.63
C LEU A 149 -2.32 -5.57 25.79
N THR A 150 -2.10 -6.51 24.87
CA THR A 150 -2.70 -7.86 24.93
C THR A 150 -2.30 -8.62 26.20
N PHE A 151 -1.03 -8.51 26.61
CA PHE A 151 -0.52 -9.24 27.78
C PHE A 151 -0.73 -8.51 29.12
N THR A 152 -0.79 -7.18 29.11
CA THR A 152 -0.78 -6.38 30.35
C THR A 152 -2.12 -5.76 30.72
N HIS A 153 -3.02 -5.57 29.76
CA HIS A 153 -4.29 -4.88 29.99
C HIS A 153 -5.49 -5.77 29.73
N ASP A 154 -5.70 -6.18 28.48
CA ASP A 154 -6.90 -6.93 28.07
C ASP A 154 -6.60 -7.82 26.87
N TRP A 155 -7.04 -9.07 26.91
CA TRP A 155 -6.89 -10.01 25.80
C TRP A 155 -7.61 -9.52 24.54
N ARG A 156 -8.64 -8.68 24.65
CA ARG A 156 -9.38 -8.11 23.50
C ARG A 156 -8.47 -7.35 22.52
N TRP A 157 -7.32 -6.84 22.98
CA TRP A 157 -6.30 -6.23 22.11
C TRP A 157 -5.68 -7.21 21.09
N SER A 158 -5.75 -8.53 21.36
CA SER A 158 -5.34 -9.57 20.41
C SER A 158 -6.15 -9.53 19.11
N ILE A 159 -7.40 -9.05 19.16
CA ILE A 159 -8.25 -8.89 17.98
C ILE A 159 -7.70 -7.79 17.09
N ALA A 160 -7.34 -6.63 17.66
CA ALA A 160 -6.70 -5.54 16.94
C ALA A 160 -5.34 -5.95 16.36
N LEU A 161 -4.55 -6.71 17.13
CA LEU A 161 -3.29 -7.31 16.67
C LEU A 161 -3.51 -8.25 15.47
N GLY A 162 -4.53 -9.10 15.52
CA GLY A 162 -4.90 -10.00 14.43
C GLY A 162 -5.33 -9.25 13.17
N VAL A 163 -6.19 -8.24 13.29
CA VAL A 163 -6.59 -7.38 12.16
C VAL A 163 -5.38 -6.69 11.55
N LEU A 164 -4.45 -6.17 12.38
CA LEU A 164 -3.21 -5.57 11.91
C LEU A 164 -2.33 -6.58 11.17
N ALA A 165 -2.13 -7.78 11.71
CA ALA A 165 -1.34 -8.83 11.08
C ALA A 165 -1.90 -9.22 9.71
N VAL A 166 -3.21 -9.48 9.62
CA VAL A 166 -3.88 -9.85 8.37
C VAL A 166 -3.82 -8.71 7.36
N HIS A 167 -4.03 -7.47 7.79
CA HIS A 167 -3.88 -6.31 6.92
C HIS A 167 -2.47 -6.19 6.34
N GLN A 168 -1.44 -6.30 7.19
CA GLN A 168 -0.05 -6.19 6.74
C GLN A 168 0.37 -7.35 5.82
N LEU A 169 -0.16 -8.56 6.05
CA LEU A 169 0.04 -9.71 5.17
C LEU A 169 -0.63 -9.51 3.81
N ALA A 170 -1.89 -9.10 3.80
CA ALA A 170 -2.64 -8.80 2.58
C ALA A 170 -1.94 -7.71 1.76
N PHE A 171 -1.48 -6.64 2.42
CA PHE A 171 -0.70 -5.59 1.79
C PHE A 171 0.62 -6.11 1.21
N TYR A 172 1.38 -6.91 1.98
CA TYR A 172 2.65 -7.48 1.51
C TYR A 172 2.47 -8.31 0.23
N ARG A 173 1.37 -9.06 0.12
CA ARG A 173 1.10 -9.95 -1.01
C ARG A 173 0.51 -9.24 -2.23
N ALA A 174 -0.40 -8.30 -2.03
CA ALA A 174 -1.11 -7.64 -3.13
C ALA A 174 -0.59 -6.24 -3.46
N ASN A 175 0.31 -5.69 -2.63
CA ASN A 175 0.92 -4.36 -2.80
C ASN A 175 -0.12 -3.23 -3.03
N THR A 176 -1.29 -3.36 -2.38
CA THR A 176 -2.46 -2.50 -2.58
C THR A 176 -3.00 -2.04 -1.21
N TYR A 177 -3.35 -0.76 -1.09
CA TYR A 177 -3.87 -0.16 0.15
C TYR A 177 -5.39 -0.40 0.26
N PHE A 178 -5.78 -1.47 0.97
CA PHE A 178 -7.16 -1.95 0.98
C PHE A 178 -8.11 -1.21 1.93
N VAL A 179 -7.61 -0.72 3.07
CA VAL A 179 -8.42 -0.07 4.12
C VAL A 179 -9.13 1.22 3.65
N TRP A 180 -8.70 1.80 2.53
CA TRP A 180 -9.22 3.08 2.03
C TRP A 180 -10.42 2.97 1.09
N LEU A 181 -10.86 1.75 0.75
CA LEU A 181 -11.77 1.56 -0.39
C LEU A 181 -13.25 1.52 -0.07
N LYS A 182 -13.69 1.43 1.20
CA LYS A 182 -15.11 1.21 1.46
C LYS A 182 -15.67 1.91 2.70
N TRP A 183 -16.45 2.97 2.44
CA TRP A 183 -17.24 3.74 3.40
C TRP A 183 -18.16 2.89 4.31
N TRP A 184 -18.57 1.68 3.88
CA TRP A 184 -19.40 0.80 4.72
C TRP A 184 -18.64 0.23 5.94
N LEU A 185 -17.31 0.14 5.90
CA LEU A 185 -16.52 -0.27 7.07
C LEU A 185 -16.64 0.77 8.19
N LEU A 186 -16.90 2.04 7.86
CA LEU A 186 -17.19 3.11 8.82
C LEU A 186 -18.52 2.86 9.53
N LEU A 187 -19.52 2.32 8.82
CA LEU A 187 -20.82 1.98 9.38
C LEU A 187 -20.71 0.80 10.35
N VAL A 188 -19.89 -0.21 10.03
CA VAL A 188 -19.63 -1.34 10.92
C VAL A 188 -18.88 -0.91 12.19
N ILE A 189 -17.86 -0.06 12.06
CA ILE A 189 -17.12 0.49 13.22
C ILE A 189 -18.04 1.38 14.06
N GLY A 190 -18.88 2.20 13.42
CA GLY A 190 -19.86 3.05 14.10
C GLY A 190 -20.89 2.25 14.91
N ILE A 191 -21.48 1.20 14.32
CA ILE A 191 -22.41 0.30 15.01
C ILE A 191 -21.69 -0.41 16.15
N GLY A 192 -20.49 -0.95 15.93
CA GLY A 192 -19.71 -1.62 16.96
C GLY A 192 -19.38 -0.71 18.14
N THR A 193 -19.00 0.54 17.85
CA THR A 193 -18.74 1.58 18.85
C THR A 193 -19.99 1.92 19.67
N TRP A 194 -21.14 2.01 19.01
CA TRP A 194 -22.41 2.28 19.66
C TRP A 194 -22.85 1.13 20.57
N VAL A 195 -22.67 -0.12 20.14
CA VAL A 195 -22.92 -1.30 20.98
C VAL A 195 -21.95 -1.35 22.16
N TYR A 196 -20.68 -1.00 21.94
CA TYR A 196 -19.66 -0.92 22.99
C TYR A 196 -20.04 0.09 24.08
N GLN A 197 -20.56 1.26 23.72
CA GLN A 197 -21.00 2.29 24.68
C GLN A 197 -22.22 1.87 25.53
N ARG A 198 -22.92 0.77 25.19
CA ARG A 198 -24.09 0.29 25.94
C ARG A 198 -23.77 -0.64 27.11
N GLY A 199 -22.53 -1.13 27.24
CA GLY A 199 -22.08 -1.90 28.40
C GLY A 199 -22.40 -3.41 28.40
N GLU A 200 -21.53 -4.12 29.13
CA GLU A 200 -21.48 -5.46 29.74
C GLU A 200 -21.83 -6.76 28.96
N PRO A 201 -23.07 -7.18 28.60
CA PRO A 201 -23.22 -8.49 27.93
C PRO A 201 -22.74 -8.51 26.47
N PHE A 202 -22.67 -7.36 25.80
CA PHE A 202 -22.44 -7.30 24.35
C PHE A 202 -21.08 -6.74 23.94
N GLU A 203 -20.26 -6.25 24.88
CA GLU A 203 -18.98 -5.61 24.54
C GLU A 203 -18.01 -6.58 23.86
N THR A 204 -17.77 -7.75 24.47
CA THR A 204 -16.87 -8.77 23.90
C THR A 204 -17.38 -9.20 22.53
N SER A 205 -18.68 -9.47 22.43
CA SER A 205 -19.34 -9.91 21.20
C SER A 205 -19.23 -8.86 20.11
N ALA A 206 -19.44 -7.57 20.42
CA ALA A 206 -19.31 -6.48 19.47
C ALA A 206 -17.87 -6.32 18.95
N ILE A 207 -16.88 -6.37 19.84
CA ILE A 207 -15.46 -6.24 19.46
C ILE A 207 -15.03 -7.44 18.59
N CYS A 208 -15.40 -8.66 18.98
CA CYS A 208 -15.13 -9.86 18.20
C CYS A 208 -15.79 -9.83 16.82
N VAL A 209 -17.08 -9.48 16.75
CA VAL A 209 -17.83 -9.41 15.48
C VAL A 209 -17.22 -8.36 14.55
N VAL A 210 -16.92 -7.16 15.06
CA VAL A 210 -16.25 -6.12 14.26
C VAL A 210 -14.89 -6.61 13.77
N GLY A 211 -14.08 -7.23 14.64
CA GLY A 211 -12.77 -7.77 14.27
C GLY A 211 -12.85 -8.85 13.18
N VAL A 212 -13.80 -9.78 13.30
CA VAL A 212 -14.05 -10.82 12.29
C VAL A 212 -14.50 -10.21 10.97
N VAL A 213 -15.45 -9.27 10.99
CA VAL A 213 -15.94 -8.60 9.78
C VAL A 213 -14.81 -7.83 9.08
N LEU A 214 -13.98 -7.10 9.82
CA LEU A 214 -12.81 -6.41 9.28
C LEU A 214 -11.83 -7.41 8.65
N THR A 215 -11.55 -8.51 9.34
CA THR A 215 -10.65 -9.56 8.84
C THR A 215 -11.16 -10.19 7.55
N LEU A 216 -12.43 -10.59 7.53
CA LEU A 216 -13.07 -11.17 6.33
C LEU A 216 -13.12 -10.16 5.18
N ALA A 217 -13.36 -8.89 5.45
CA ALA A 217 -13.33 -7.84 4.44
C ALA A 217 -11.94 -7.70 3.81
N ILE A 218 -10.89 -7.68 4.63
CA ILE A 218 -9.49 -7.61 4.18
C ILE A 218 -9.13 -8.86 3.36
N LEU A 219 -9.47 -10.05 3.86
CA LEU A 219 -9.21 -11.32 3.16
C LEU A 219 -9.97 -11.41 1.83
N GLY A 220 -11.24 -10.99 1.80
CA GLY A 220 -12.05 -10.94 0.59
C GLY A 220 -11.47 -9.98 -0.45
N GLN A 221 -11.01 -8.80 -0.02
CA GLN A 221 -10.33 -7.86 -0.91
C GLN A 221 -8.99 -8.37 -1.40
N TRP A 222 -8.22 -9.02 -0.53
CA TRP A 222 -6.99 -9.68 -0.92
C TRP A 222 -7.26 -10.74 -1.99
N HIS A 223 -8.25 -11.62 -1.77
CA HIS A 223 -8.66 -12.63 -2.74
C HIS A 223 -9.07 -12.01 -4.08
N MET A 224 -9.89 -10.95 -4.07
CA MET A 224 -10.28 -10.23 -5.30
C MET A 224 -9.07 -9.63 -6.03
N ALA A 225 -8.10 -9.09 -5.29
CA ALA A 225 -6.91 -8.48 -5.87
C ALA A 225 -5.92 -9.50 -6.46
N THR A 226 -5.90 -10.73 -5.95
CA THR A 226 -4.99 -11.79 -6.42
C THR A 226 -5.65 -12.85 -7.29
N SER A 227 -6.98 -12.86 -7.42
CA SER A 227 -7.70 -13.87 -8.18
C SER A 227 -7.62 -13.61 -9.69
N PRO A 228 -7.15 -14.59 -10.50
CA PRO A 228 -7.10 -14.46 -11.96
C PRO A 228 -8.47 -14.27 -12.61
N SER A 229 -9.54 -14.74 -11.96
CA SER A 229 -10.91 -14.62 -12.45
C SER A 229 -11.45 -13.20 -12.28
N PHE A 230 -11.17 -12.56 -11.14
CA PHE A 230 -11.54 -11.16 -10.91
C PHE A 230 -10.71 -10.21 -11.76
N GLU A 231 -9.42 -10.51 -11.96
CA GLU A 231 -8.60 -9.76 -12.91
C GLU A 231 -9.16 -9.86 -14.34
N ARG A 232 -9.55 -11.06 -14.77
CA ARG A 232 -10.23 -11.27 -16.06
C ARG A 232 -11.56 -10.54 -16.16
N MET A 233 -12.42 -10.61 -15.14
CA MET A 233 -13.71 -9.88 -15.14
C MET A 233 -13.51 -8.37 -15.15
N ARG A 234 -12.58 -7.83 -14.37
CA ARG A 234 -12.20 -6.41 -14.41
C ARG A 234 -11.72 -5.98 -15.80
N ASN A 235 -10.93 -6.84 -16.44
CA ASN A 235 -10.44 -6.60 -17.80
C ASN A 235 -11.55 -6.74 -18.87
N MET A 236 -12.58 -7.57 -18.61
CA MET A 236 -13.74 -7.79 -19.48
C MET A 236 -14.81 -6.71 -19.36
N GLU A 237 -15.18 -6.27 -18.15
CA GLU A 237 -16.19 -5.22 -17.93
C GLU A 237 -15.81 -3.86 -18.52
N HIS A 238 -14.52 -3.61 -18.74
CA HIS A 238 -14.01 -2.29 -19.13
C HIS A 238 -13.32 -2.26 -20.50
N GLY A 239 -13.42 -3.33 -21.29
CA GLY A 239 -12.95 -3.45 -22.69
C GLY A 239 -11.44 -3.22 -22.89
N PRO A 240 -10.76 -3.84 -23.87
CA PRO A 240 -9.29 -3.86 -23.92
C PRO A 240 -8.58 -2.51 -24.18
N PHE A 241 -9.29 -1.44 -24.60
CA PHE A 241 -8.65 -0.24 -25.17
C PHE A 241 -9.27 1.12 -24.80
N ASP A 242 -9.76 1.36 -23.57
CA ASP A 242 -10.19 2.73 -23.20
C ASP A 242 -9.04 3.58 -22.59
N PRO A 243 -8.50 4.59 -23.29
CA PRO A 243 -7.48 5.52 -22.75
C PRO A 243 -8.01 6.48 -21.67
N ARG A 244 -9.32 6.53 -21.41
CA ARG A 244 -9.92 7.33 -20.31
C ARG A 244 -9.74 6.68 -18.93
N ARG A 245 -9.12 5.49 -18.88
CA ARG A 245 -8.78 4.62 -17.73
C ARG A 245 -8.02 5.24 -16.54
N GLN A 246 -7.55 6.48 -16.58
CA GLN A 246 -6.57 6.99 -15.58
C GLN A 246 -7.16 7.83 -14.44
N ARG A 247 -8.47 8.14 -14.43
CA ARG A 247 -9.01 9.20 -13.54
C ARG A 247 -10.03 8.76 -12.49
N LYS A 248 -10.41 7.49 -12.38
CA LYS A 248 -11.39 7.07 -11.36
C LYS A 248 -10.70 6.23 -10.27
N PRO A 249 -10.58 6.75 -9.04
CA PRO A 249 -10.33 5.92 -7.89
C PRO A 249 -11.63 5.15 -7.61
N TRP A 250 -11.50 3.83 -7.58
CA TRP A 250 -12.49 2.92 -6.99
C TRP A 250 -12.77 3.30 -5.54
#